data_AF-A0A1I3ALH8-F1
#
_entry.id   AF-A0A1I3ALH8-F1
#
_cell.length_a   1.000
_cell.length_b   1.000
_cell.length_c   1.000
_cell.angle_alpha   90.00
_cell.angle_beta   90.00
_cell.angle_gamma   90.00
#
_symmetry.space_group_name_H-M   'P 1'
#
loop_
_entity.id
_entity.type
_entity.pdbx_description
1 polymer ?
#
loop_
_entity_poly.entity_id
_entity_poly.type
_entity_poly.pdbx_seq_one_letter_code
_entity_poly.pdbx_strand_id
1 'polypeptide(L)'
;MVMPSIFDQLDDHPVSLVAGFVAVTGVYVLTPAVWYMALIAGMIVSGVLEFAIKEIPPDTDEYDPEQYPLWAAADSGDVPSDSPNTDSADDALSTLQERYATGELSDAEFEDKVERLLESDRDDAPSHLEEDSVLEELEK
;
A
#
# COMPACT_ATOMS: atom_id res chain seq x y z
N MET A 1 45.99 -21.53 41.02
CA MET A 1 44.73 -22.12 40.52
C MET A 1 44.75 -21.90 39.02
N VAL A 2 45.20 -22.89 38.26
CA VAL A 2 45.35 -22.80 36.79
C VAL A 2 43.99 -23.18 36.21
N MET A 3 43.33 -22.26 35.50
CA MET A 3 42.11 -22.59 34.78
C MET A 3 42.46 -23.54 33.62
N PRO A 4 41.78 -24.69 33.47
CA PRO A 4 41.94 -25.50 32.26
C PRO A 4 41.44 -24.68 31.07
N SER A 5 42.36 -24.27 30.22
CA SER A 5 42.06 -23.57 28.99
C SER A 5 41.44 -24.58 28.03
N ILE A 6 40.22 -24.31 27.57
CA ILE A 6 39.47 -25.09 26.57
C ILE A 6 40.26 -25.36 25.28
N PHE A 7 41.36 -24.65 25.05
CA PHE A 7 42.25 -24.83 23.92
C PHE A 7 43.25 -25.99 24.07
N ASP A 8 43.63 -26.39 25.29
CA ASP A 8 44.61 -27.47 25.54
C ASP A 8 44.03 -28.87 25.25
N GLN A 9 42.70 -29.01 25.23
CA GLN A 9 42.01 -30.28 24.97
C GLN A 9 41.87 -30.61 23.47
N LEU A 10 42.10 -29.64 22.58
CA LEU A 10 41.99 -29.86 21.12
C LEU A 10 43.28 -30.38 20.48
N ASP A 11 44.44 -30.24 21.14
CA ASP A 11 45.75 -30.56 20.55
C ASP A 11 46.03 -32.07 20.40
N ASP A 12 45.34 -32.95 21.15
CA ASP A 12 45.62 -34.40 21.14
C ASP A 12 44.82 -35.22 20.11
N HIS A 13 43.81 -34.65 19.44
CA HIS A 13 42.92 -35.43 18.55
C HIS A 13 42.63 -34.73 17.21
N PRO A 14 43.43 -34.97 16.14
CA PRO A 14 43.21 -34.39 14.82
C PRO A 14 41.82 -34.72 14.23
N VAL A 15 41.23 -35.84 14.66
CA VAL A 15 39.88 -36.27 14.27
C VAL A 15 38.81 -35.31 14.78
N SER A 16 38.97 -34.74 15.98
CA SER A 16 37.99 -33.83 16.58
C SER A 16 37.93 -32.50 15.82
N LEU A 17 39.08 -31.99 15.39
CA LEU A 17 39.17 -30.77 14.58
C LEU A 17 38.50 -30.97 13.21
N VAL A 18 38.77 -32.09 12.54
CA VAL A 18 38.13 -32.43 11.27
C VAL A 18 36.62 -32.60 11.44
N ALA A 19 36.18 -33.28 12.51
CA ALA A 19 34.75 -33.45 12.79
C ALA A 19 34.05 -32.11 13.04
N GLY A 20 34.67 -31.21 13.80
CA GLY A 20 34.16 -29.86 14.02
C GLY A 20 34.07 -29.05 12.72
N PHE A 21 35.11 -29.10 11.88
CA PHE A 21 35.11 -28.40 10.59
C PHE A 21 34.03 -28.93 9.65
N VAL A 22 33.83 -30.25 9.58
CA VAL A 22 32.77 -30.88 8.78
C VAL A 22 31.40 -30.49 9.31
N ALA A 23 31.20 -30.47 10.63
CA ALA A 23 29.93 -30.05 11.23
C ALA A 23 29.61 -28.58 10.91
N VAL A 24 30.58 -27.68 11.07
CA VAL A 24 30.41 -26.25 10.74
C VAL A 24 30.13 -26.05 9.25
N THR A 25 30.89 -26.73 8.38
CA THR A 25 30.70 -26.67 6.93
C THR A 25 29.34 -27.23 6.53
N GLY A 26 28.92 -28.34 7.14
CA GLY A 26 27.60 -28.92 6.92
C GLY A 26 26.49 -27.93 7.29
N VAL A 27 26.53 -27.35 8.49
CA VAL A 27 25.53 -26.36 8.93
C VAL A 27 25.54 -25.12 8.03
N TYR A 28 26.72 -24.67 7.62
CA TYR A 28 26.89 -23.51 6.73
C TYR A 28 26.28 -23.74 5.34
N VAL A 29 26.30 -24.98 4.82
CA VAL A 29 25.71 -25.32 3.52
C VAL A 29 24.21 -25.65 3.63
N LEU A 30 23.78 -26.34 4.69
CA LEU A 30 22.36 -26.72 4.85
C LEU A 30 21.45 -25.52 5.17
N THR A 31 21.91 -24.58 5.99
CA THR A 31 21.12 -23.39 6.37
C THR A 31 20.66 -22.56 5.17
N PRO A 32 21.55 -22.14 4.24
CA PRO A 32 21.14 -21.37 3.07
C PRO A 32 20.34 -22.21 2.07
N ALA A 33 20.49 -23.54 2.04
CA ALA A 33 19.71 -24.39 1.14
C ALA A 33 18.20 -24.32 1.45
N VAL A 34 17.81 -24.26 2.73
CA VAL A 34 16.41 -24.07 3.13
C VAL A 34 15.88 -22.73 2.65
N TRP A 35 16.65 -21.66 2.81
CA TRP A 35 16.28 -20.33 2.31
C TRP A 35 16.16 -20.30 0.78
N TYR A 36 17.08 -20.94 0.07
CA TYR A 36 17.04 -21.01 -1.40
C TYR A 36 15.79 -21.76 -1.91
N MET A 37 15.40 -22.85 -1.23
CA MET A 37 14.15 -23.56 -1.54
C MET A 37 12.91 -22.67 -1.29
N ALA A 38 12.91 -21.86 -0.24
CA ALA A 38 11.84 -20.89 0.02
C ALA A 38 11.76 -19.83 -1.09
N LEU A 39 12.90 -19.34 -1.60
CA LEU A 39 12.92 -18.41 -2.74
C LEU A 39 12.39 -19.06 -4.03
N ILE A 40 12.79 -20.30 -4.33
CA ILE A 40 12.24 -21.03 -5.49
C ILE A 40 10.73 -21.20 -5.36
N ALA A 41 10.25 -21.62 -4.18
CA ALA A 41 8.82 -21.75 -3.93
C ALA A 41 8.09 -20.41 -4.12
N GLY A 42 8.65 -19.31 -3.61
CA GLY A 42 8.14 -17.96 -3.83
C GLY A 42 8.09 -17.57 -5.31
N MET A 43 9.13 -17.90 -6.09
CA MET A 43 9.16 -17.64 -7.54
C MET A 43 8.07 -18.42 -8.28
N ILE A 44 7.86 -19.68 -7.92
CA ILE A 44 6.78 -20.51 -8.50
C ILE A 44 5.42 -19.90 -8.17
N VAL A 45 5.18 -19.54 -6.90
CA VAL A 45 3.93 -18.90 -6.46
C VAL A 45 3.71 -17.57 -7.17
N SER A 46 4.74 -16.73 -7.30
CA SER A 46 4.69 -15.47 -8.04
C SER A 46 4.30 -15.70 -9.50
N GLY A 47 4.95 -16.66 -10.18
CA GLY A 47 4.63 -16.98 -11.58
C GLY A 47 3.20 -17.52 -11.74
N VAL A 48 2.70 -18.33 -10.81
CA VAL A 48 1.31 -18.82 -10.83
C VAL A 48 0.33 -17.67 -10.56
N LEU A 49 0.66 -16.75 -9.66
CA LEU A 49 -0.17 -15.58 -9.36
C LEU A 49 -0.27 -14.64 -10.57
N GLU A 50 0.84 -14.38 -11.27
CA GLU A 50 0.84 -13.61 -12.52
C GLU A 50 -0.02 -14.29 -13.60
N PHE A 51 0.08 -15.62 -13.72
CA PHE A 51 -0.74 -16.40 -14.65
C PHE A 51 -2.23 -16.32 -14.30
N ALA A 52 -2.59 -16.43 -13.02
CA ALA A 52 -3.97 -16.34 -12.55
C ALA A 52 -4.59 -14.96 -12.81
N ILE A 53 -3.82 -13.88 -12.67
CA ILE A 53 -4.28 -12.53 -13.02
C ILE A 53 -4.47 -12.38 -14.53
N LYS A 54 -3.63 -13.04 -15.34
CA LYS A 54 -3.67 -12.94 -16.80
C LYS A 54 -4.75 -13.80 -17.46
N GLU A 55 -5.28 -14.81 -16.77
CA GLU A 55 -6.46 -15.58 -17.21
C GLU A 55 -7.80 -14.91 -16.88
N ILE A 56 -7.79 -13.79 -16.16
CA ILE A 56 -8.94 -12.89 -16.15
C ILE A 56 -9.04 -12.38 -17.59
N PRO A 57 -10.12 -12.69 -18.33
CA PRO A 57 -10.28 -12.17 -19.68
C PRO A 57 -10.10 -10.64 -19.60
N PRO A 58 -9.34 -10.01 -20.52
CA PRO A 58 -9.30 -8.57 -20.58
C PRO A 58 -10.75 -8.11 -20.66
N ASP A 59 -11.21 -7.38 -19.64
CA ASP A 59 -12.49 -6.69 -19.71
C ASP A 59 -12.47 -5.96 -21.04
N THR A 60 -13.29 -6.43 -21.97
CA THR A 60 -13.56 -5.70 -23.19
C THR A 60 -14.19 -4.40 -22.72
N ASP A 61 -13.39 -3.36 -22.85
CA ASP A 61 -13.36 -2.07 -22.19
C ASP A 61 -14.51 -1.14 -22.59
N GLU A 62 -15.69 -1.71 -22.82
CA GLU A 62 -16.92 -0.95 -22.96
C GLU A 62 -17.57 -0.85 -21.57
N TYR A 63 -17.39 0.32 -20.96
CA TYR A 63 -18.04 0.70 -19.71
C TYR A 63 -19.54 0.44 -19.83
N ASP A 64 -20.05 -0.51 -19.04
CA ASP A 64 -21.47 -0.85 -18.98
C ASP A 64 -22.14 -0.12 -17.81
N PRO A 65 -22.92 0.94 -18.08
CA PRO A 65 -23.60 1.70 -17.03
C PRO A 65 -24.65 0.89 -16.28
N GLU A 66 -25.13 -0.24 -16.83
CA GLU A 66 -26.12 -1.09 -16.16
C GLU A 66 -25.50 -1.97 -15.05
N GLN A 67 -24.21 -2.31 -15.18
CA GLN A 67 -23.50 -3.07 -14.15
C GLN A 67 -23.09 -2.20 -12.96
N TYR A 68 -22.93 -0.89 -13.18
CA TYR A 68 -22.48 0.05 -12.18
C TYR A 68 -23.41 1.27 -12.07
N PRO A 69 -24.69 1.07 -11.70
CA PRO A 69 -25.69 2.13 -11.68
C PRO A 69 -25.35 3.26 -10.70
N LEU A 70 -24.62 2.94 -9.62
CA LEU A 70 -24.15 3.93 -8.65
C LEU A 70 -23.11 4.90 -9.25
N TRP A 71 -22.24 4.40 -10.12
CA TRP A 71 -21.25 5.23 -10.80
C TRP A 71 -21.88 6.00 -11.97
N ALA A 72 -22.82 5.39 -12.68
CA ALA A 72 -23.57 6.04 -13.76
C ALA A 72 -24.42 7.23 -13.24
N ALA A 73 -25.04 7.09 -12.07
CA ALA A 73 -25.84 8.16 -11.46
C ALA A 73 -24.99 9.35 -10.98
N ALA A 74 -23.73 9.09 -10.57
CA ALA A 74 -22.79 10.13 -10.18
C ALA A 74 -22.29 10.93 -11.38
N ASP A 75 -22.04 10.25 -12.51
CA ASP A 75 -21.62 10.89 -13.77
C ASP A 75 -22.77 11.68 -14.42
N SER A 76 -24.01 11.18 -14.33
CA SER A 76 -25.18 11.87 -14.91
C SER A 76 -25.62 13.11 -14.13
N GLY A 77 -25.04 13.40 -12.97
CA GLY A 77 -25.39 14.55 -12.14
C GLY A 77 -26.81 14.50 -11.56
N ASP A 78 -27.49 13.36 -11.66
CA ASP A 78 -28.86 13.15 -11.15
C ASP A 78 -28.88 12.76 -9.65
N VAL A 79 -27.78 13.00 -8.94
CA VAL A 79 -27.73 12.82 -7.48
C VAL A 79 -28.50 13.99 -6.86
N PRO A 80 -29.56 13.75 -6.04
CA PRO A 80 -30.27 14.83 -5.38
C PRO A 80 -29.39 15.48 -4.30
N SER A 81 -28.54 16.42 -4.70
CA SER A 81 -27.74 17.26 -3.80
C SER A 81 -28.62 18.40 -3.29
N ASP A 82 -29.25 18.20 -2.14
CA ASP A 82 -30.10 19.21 -1.47
C ASP A 82 -29.26 20.29 -0.75
N SER A 83 -28.03 20.58 -1.23
CA SER A 83 -27.08 21.53 -0.64
C SER A 83 -26.67 22.62 -1.63
N PRO A 84 -27.18 23.86 -1.49
CA PRO A 84 -27.04 24.92 -2.50
C PRO A 84 -25.62 25.50 -2.67
N ASN A 85 -24.63 25.06 -1.89
CA ASN A 85 -23.27 25.60 -1.91
C ASN A 85 -22.22 24.63 -2.48
N THR A 86 -22.47 23.31 -2.49
CA THR A 86 -21.49 22.31 -2.95
C THR A 86 -21.40 22.27 -4.48
N ASP A 87 -22.54 22.50 -5.16
CA ASP A 87 -22.62 22.44 -6.62
C ASP A 87 -21.66 23.42 -7.32
N SER A 88 -21.43 24.60 -6.73
CA SER A 88 -20.54 25.61 -7.31
C SER A 88 -19.06 25.26 -7.24
N ALA A 89 -18.63 24.50 -6.23
CA ALA A 89 -17.25 24.03 -6.10
C ALA A 89 -16.99 22.85 -7.06
N ASP A 90 -17.96 21.94 -7.16
CA ASP A 90 -17.90 20.80 -8.08
C ASP A 90 -17.88 21.24 -9.56
N ASP A 91 -18.68 22.26 -9.93
CA ASP A 91 -18.65 22.87 -11.27
C ASP A 91 -17.31 23.55 -11.60
N ALA A 92 -16.66 24.15 -10.59
CA ALA A 92 -15.36 24.78 -10.77
C ALA A 92 -14.23 23.74 -10.95
N LEU A 93 -14.32 22.60 -10.25
CA LEU A 93 -13.38 21.47 -10.37
C LEU A 93 -13.53 20.77 -11.72
N SER A 94 -14.76 20.51 -12.18
CA SER A 94 -15.00 19.87 -13.49
C SER A 94 -14.42 20.69 -14.64
N THR A 95 -14.57 22.02 -14.59
CA THR A 95 -13.98 22.95 -15.57
C THR A 95 -12.44 22.94 -15.55
N LEU A 96 -11.83 22.72 -14.39
CA LEU A 96 -10.37 22.59 -14.25
C LEU A 96 -9.87 21.28 -14.85
N GLN A 97 -10.58 20.18 -14.62
CA GLN A 97 -10.26 18.86 -15.15
C GLN A 97 -10.35 18.83 -16.69
N GLU A 98 -11.38 19.45 -17.28
CA GLU A 98 -11.53 19.52 -18.74
C GLU A 98 -10.36 20.24 -19.42
N ARG A 99 -9.88 21.34 -18.82
CA ARG A 99 -8.75 22.10 -19.38
C ARG A 99 -7.41 21.39 -19.21
N TYR A 100 -7.24 20.63 -18.13
CA TYR A 100 -6.10 19.75 -17.95
C TYR A 100 -6.12 18.64 -19.01
N ALA A 101 -7.27 17.99 -19.24
CA ALA A 101 -7.43 16.96 -20.26
C ALA A 101 -7.18 17.48 -21.68
N THR A 102 -7.56 18.73 -21.94
CA THR A 102 -7.28 19.43 -23.21
C THR A 102 -5.81 19.88 -23.34
N GLY A 103 -5.03 19.83 -22.24
CA GLY A 103 -3.64 20.29 -22.19
C GLY A 103 -3.47 21.82 -22.17
N GLU A 104 -4.54 22.56 -21.87
CA GLU A 104 -4.51 24.02 -21.69
C GLU A 104 -3.89 24.41 -20.34
N LEU A 105 -3.87 23.46 -19.39
CA LEU A 105 -3.30 23.65 -18.06
C LEU A 105 -2.17 22.65 -17.83
N SER A 106 -1.04 23.10 -17.30
CA SER A 106 0.03 22.19 -16.87
C SER A 106 -0.28 21.52 -15.53
N ASP A 107 0.32 20.36 -15.26
CA ASP A 107 0.16 19.60 -14.01
C ASP A 107 0.37 20.49 -12.77
N ALA A 108 1.43 21.31 -12.77
CA ALA A 108 1.74 22.20 -11.65
C ALA A 108 0.69 23.30 -11.43
N GLU A 109 0.08 23.81 -12.51
CA GLU A 109 -1.00 24.79 -12.40
C GLU A 109 -2.34 24.17 -12.00
N PHE A 110 -2.53 22.87 -12.28
CA PHE A 110 -3.71 22.11 -11.88
C PHE A 110 -3.67 21.86 -10.39
N GLU A 111 -2.55 21.33 -9.89
CA GLU A 111 -2.35 21.06 -8.47
C GLU A 111 -2.55 22.31 -7.61
N ASP A 112 -1.91 23.44 -7.94
CA ASP A 112 -2.05 24.71 -7.20
C ASP A 112 -3.50 25.24 -7.17
N LYS A 113 -4.21 25.14 -8.30
CA LYS A 113 -5.59 25.62 -8.40
C LYS A 113 -6.59 24.70 -7.69
N VAL A 114 -6.36 23.39 -7.73
CA VAL A 114 -7.19 22.39 -7.03
C VAL A 114 -7.02 22.50 -5.52
N GLU A 115 -5.79 22.62 -5.04
CA GLU A 115 -5.51 22.76 -3.60
C GLU A 115 -6.20 24.00 -3.04
N ARG A 116 -6.11 25.12 -3.75
CA ARG A 116 -6.79 26.36 -3.35
C ARG A 116 -8.32 26.25 -3.34
N LEU A 117 -8.92 25.52 -4.30
CA LEU A 117 -10.37 25.32 -4.35
C LEU A 117 -10.86 24.41 -3.22
N LEU A 118 -10.12 23.34 -2.92
CA LEU A 118 -10.45 22.42 -1.82
C LEU A 118 -10.29 23.08 -0.45
N GLU A 119 -9.30 23.96 -0.28
CA GLU A 119 -9.14 24.72 0.96
C GLU A 119 -10.32 25.69 1.17
N SER A 120 -10.77 26.38 0.12
CA SER A 120 -11.93 27.27 0.23
C SER A 120 -13.25 26.55 0.53
N ASP A 121 -13.46 25.35 -0.03
CA ASP A 121 -14.65 24.55 0.24
C ASP A 121 -14.66 24.01 1.69
N ARG A 122 -13.47 23.63 2.20
CA ARG A 122 -13.30 23.24 3.61
C ARG A 122 -13.59 24.39 4.58
N ASP A 123 -13.19 25.62 4.24
CA ASP A 123 -13.43 26.80 5.07
C ASP A 123 -14.91 27.23 5.08
N ASP A 124 -15.63 27.02 3.97
CA ASP A 124 -17.06 27.31 3.86
C ASP A 124 -17.96 26.20 4.45
N ALA A 125 -17.39 25.04 4.79
CA ALA A 125 -18.11 23.97 5.49
C ALA A 125 -18.45 24.40 6.93
N PRO A 126 -19.73 24.45 7.33
CA PRO A 126 -20.10 24.87 8.68
C PRO A 126 -19.52 23.88 9.70
N SER A 127 -18.59 24.36 10.52
CA SER A 127 -17.93 23.62 11.60
C SER A 127 -18.94 23.24 12.69
N HIS A 128 -19.70 22.18 12.47
CA HIS A 128 -20.62 21.62 13.45
C HIS A 128 -20.00 20.37 14.07
N LEU A 129 -18.98 20.57 14.90
CA LEU A 129 -18.51 19.56 15.84
C LEU A 129 -18.69 20.15 17.24
N GLU A 130 -19.84 19.82 17.85
CA GLU A 130 -20.11 20.02 19.26
C GLU A 130 -19.09 19.20 20.07
N GLU A 131 -18.16 19.88 20.71
CA GLU A 131 -17.26 19.33 21.74
C GLU A 131 -18.09 19.04 23.00
N ASP A 132 -18.71 17.86 23.10
CA ASP A 132 -19.34 17.43 24.34
C ASP A 132 -18.99 15.97 24.68
N SER A 133 -18.72 15.72 25.97
CA SER A 133 -18.90 14.45 26.69
C SER A 133 -17.78 13.41 26.98
N VAL A 134 -16.46 13.68 26.91
CA VAL A 134 -15.46 12.62 27.29
C VAL A 134 -14.42 12.99 28.36
N LEU A 135 -14.49 14.16 29.01
CA LEU A 135 -13.53 14.50 30.08
C LEU A 135 -14.03 14.35 31.52
N GLU A 136 -15.30 14.00 31.76
CA GLU A 136 -15.83 13.93 33.15
C GLU A 136 -15.72 12.55 33.84
N GLU A 137 -15.38 11.47 33.12
CA GLU A 137 -15.42 10.11 33.73
C GLU A 137 -14.04 9.55 34.17
N LEU A 138 -12.93 10.27 33.94
CA LEU A 138 -11.59 9.83 34.34
C LEU A 138 -11.05 10.48 35.63
N GLU A 139 -11.84 11.33 36.29
CA GLU A 139 -11.46 11.93 37.57
C GLU A 139 -12.47 11.59 38.68
N LYS A 140 -12.62 10.30 38.99
CA LYS A 140 -13.19 9.87 40.27
C LYS A 140 -12.56 8.60 40.83
#